data_AF-A0A3N4UXK0-F1
#
_entry.id   AF-A0A3N4UXK0-F1
#
_cell.length_a   1.000
_cell.length_b   1.000
_cell.length_c   1.000
_cell.angle_alpha   90.00
_cell.angle_beta   90.00
_cell.angle_gamma   90.00
#
_symmetry.space_group_name_H-M   'P 1'
#
loop_
_entity.id
_entity.type
_entity.pdbx_description
1 polymer ?
#
loop_
_entity_poly.entity_id
_entity_poly.type
_entity_poly.pdbx_seq_one_letter_code
_entity_poly.pdbx_strand_id
1 'polypeptide(L)'
;MTDIVLQDIDPLLLDRIRRVAAARGWSLQEASMHLLEHGLFACEAELAARFNDSDAAALREAIAALEGIPSDPGFSLIGRVERPADVQTPPLEAQGPTELDRELLRAFGQAAGAKG
;
A
#
# COMPACT_ATOMS: atom_id res chain seq x y z
N MET A 1 34.71 16.38 -1.50
CA MET A 1 33.96 16.38 -0.23
C MET A 1 34.05 17.79 0.31
N THR A 2 32.92 18.45 0.45
CA THR A 2 32.84 19.79 1.02
C THR A 2 32.63 19.61 2.52
N ASP A 3 33.47 20.20 3.36
CA ASP A 3 33.25 20.17 4.80
C ASP A 3 32.13 21.15 5.15
N ILE A 4 31.02 20.59 5.63
CA ILE A 4 29.90 21.38 6.16
C ILE A 4 30.04 21.39 7.69
N VAL A 5 30.18 22.60 8.24
CA VAL A 5 30.22 22.81 9.69
C VAL A 5 28.86 23.34 10.15
N LEU A 6 28.17 22.57 10.98
CA LEU A 6 26.95 23.03 11.66
C LEU A 6 27.35 23.94 12.83
N GLN A 7 27.18 25.24 12.66
CA GLN A 7 27.40 26.25 13.71
C GLN A 7 26.09 26.63 14.41
N ASP A 8 26.19 27.01 15.68
CA ASP A 8 25.07 27.51 16.50
C ASP A 8 23.83 26.59 16.53
N ILE A 9 24.07 25.28 16.49
CA ILE A 9 22.99 24.30 16.57
C ILE A 9 22.25 24.41 17.91
N ASP A 10 20.92 24.44 17.84
CA ASP A 10 20.06 24.40 19.03
C ASP A 10 20.44 23.22 19.95
N PRO A 11 20.64 23.43 21.26
CA PRO A 11 21.08 22.38 22.18
C PRO A 11 20.14 21.17 22.23
N LEU A 12 18.83 21.40 22.13
CA LEU A 12 17.84 20.33 22.14
C LEU A 12 17.93 19.50 20.86
N LEU A 13 18.14 20.14 19.71
CA LEU A 13 18.38 19.45 18.44
C LEU A 13 19.67 18.63 18.48
N LEU A 14 20.77 19.19 19.00
CA LEU A 14 22.03 18.46 19.16
C LEU A 14 21.86 17.20 20.01
N ASP A 15 21.13 17.29 21.13
CA ASP A 15 20.86 16.13 21.98
C ASP A 15 19.98 15.08 21.29
N ARG A 16 19.06 15.50 20.41
CA ARG A 16 18.28 14.56 19.58
C ARG A 16 19.19 13.84 18.59
N ILE A 17 20.09 14.54 17.91
CA ILE A 17 21.06 13.93 16.97
C ILE A 17 21.95 12.94 17.72
N ARG A 18 22.45 13.30 18.91
CA ARG A 18 23.24 12.40 19.77
C ARG A 18 22.50 11.11 20.12
N ARG A 19 21.20 11.20 20.47
CA ARG A 19 20.39 10.01 20.74
C ARG A 19 20.23 9.11 19.52
N VAL A 20 20.04 9.70 18.33
CA VAL A 20 19.96 8.94 17.07
C VAL A 20 21.30 8.25 16.77
N ALA A 21 22.41 8.98 16.93
CA ALA A 21 23.75 8.45 16.73
C ALA A 21 24.01 7.26 17.67
N ALA A 22 23.73 7.41 18.96
CA ALA A 22 23.90 6.36 19.96
C ALA A 22 23.03 5.13 19.67
N ALA A 23 21.76 5.33 19.31
CA ALA A 23 20.84 4.24 19.01
C ALA A 23 21.25 3.41 17.78
N ARG A 24 22.00 4.00 16.86
CA ARG A 24 22.44 3.35 15.61
C ARG A 24 23.93 3.00 15.58
N GLY A 25 24.67 3.33 16.64
CA GLY A 25 26.13 3.13 16.68
C GLY A 25 26.89 4.00 15.68
N TRP A 26 26.33 5.15 15.30
CA TRP A 26 26.94 6.08 14.36
C TRP A 26 27.77 7.16 15.07
N SER A 27 28.78 7.67 14.38
CA SER A 27 29.43 8.92 14.78
C SER A 27 28.46 10.10 14.61
N LEU A 28 28.75 11.23 15.28
CA LEU A 28 27.92 12.42 15.17
C LEU A 28 27.89 12.96 13.72
N GLN A 29 29.00 12.83 12.99
CA GLN A 29 29.11 13.25 11.60
C GLN A 29 28.24 12.38 10.68
N GLU A 30 28.33 11.04 10.80
CA GLU A 30 27.50 10.11 10.02
C GLU A 30 26.01 10.31 10.32
N ALA A 31 25.65 10.44 11.60
CA ALA A 31 24.28 10.71 11.98
C ALA A 31 23.76 12.03 11.41
N SER A 32 24.59 13.08 11.43
CA SER A 32 24.23 14.38 10.85
C SER A 32 24.04 14.27 9.35
N MET A 33 24.90 13.54 8.63
CA MET A 33 24.78 13.36 7.19
C MET A 33 23.52 12.60 6.81
N HIS A 34 23.26 11.47 7.45
CA HIS A 34 22.05 10.70 7.19
C HIS A 34 20.77 11.48 7.54
N LEU A 35 20.78 12.27 8.61
CA LEU A 35 19.63 13.09 8.96
C LEU A 35 19.40 14.23 7.96
N LEU A 36 20.45 14.83 7.41
CA LEU A 36 20.34 15.82 6.34
C LEU A 36 19.80 15.19 5.05
N GLU A 37 20.28 14.01 4.67
CA GLU A 37 19.77 13.26 3.51
C GLU A 37 18.28 12.93 3.65
N HIS A 38 17.88 12.38 4.81
CA HIS A 38 16.48 12.07 5.07
C HIS A 38 15.61 13.33 5.15
N GLY A 39 16.12 14.41 5.74
CA GLY A 39 15.44 15.70 5.79
C GLY A 39 15.22 16.29 4.40
N LEU A 40 16.24 16.23 3.53
CA LEU A 40 16.14 16.66 2.15
C LEU A 40 15.07 15.86 1.40
N PHE A 41 15.13 14.52 1.52
CA PHE A 41 14.15 13.64 0.90
C PHE A 41 12.71 13.95 1.37
N ALA A 42 12.52 14.22 2.66
CA ALA A 42 11.21 14.60 3.19
C ALA A 42 10.69 15.92 2.61
N CYS A 43 11.55 16.94 2.50
CA CYS A 43 11.21 18.23 1.89
C CYS A 43 10.86 18.08 0.40
N GLU A 44 11.63 17.29 -0.35
CA GLU A 44 11.38 17.01 -1.76
C GLU A 44 10.09 16.22 -1.97
N ALA A 45 9.81 15.24 -1.11
CA ALA A 45 8.57 14.49 -1.12
C ALA A 45 7.36 15.40 -0.85
N GLU A 46 7.46 16.36 0.07
CA GLU A 46 6.39 17.35 0.31
C GLU A 46 6.14 18.25 -0.91
N LEU A 47 7.20 18.65 -1.61
CA LEU A 47 7.11 19.40 -2.86
C LEU A 47 6.45 18.56 -3.98
N ALA A 48 6.76 17.28 -4.05
CA ALA A 48 6.21 16.33 -5.02
C ALA A 48 4.79 15.84 -4.68
N ALA A 49 4.40 15.83 -3.40
CA ALA A 49 3.08 15.42 -2.91
C ALA A 49 1.97 16.46 -3.21
N ARG A 50 2.30 17.54 -3.92
CA ARG A 50 1.29 18.40 -4.54
C ARG A 50 0.74 17.68 -5.75
N PHE A 51 -0.58 17.45 -5.76
CA PHE A 51 -1.31 16.99 -6.93
C PHE A 51 -0.82 17.77 -8.16
N ASN A 52 -0.09 17.09 -9.05
CA ASN A 52 0.22 17.68 -10.34
C ASN A 52 -1.07 17.69 -11.18
N ASP A 53 -1.05 18.38 -12.32
CA ASP A 53 -2.26 18.54 -13.14
C ASP A 53 -2.84 17.18 -13.61
N SER A 54 -2.00 16.17 -13.79
CA SER A 54 -2.42 14.80 -14.14
C SER A 54 -3.13 14.12 -12.97
N ASP A 55 -2.56 14.18 -11.76
CA ASP A 55 -3.18 13.63 -10.56
C ASP A 55 -4.54 14.31 -10.30
N ALA A 56 -4.60 15.63 -10.51
CA ALA A 56 -5.81 16.42 -10.30
C ALA A 56 -6.88 16.11 -11.35
N ALA A 57 -6.48 15.77 -12.58
CA ALA A 57 -7.38 15.29 -13.61
C ALA A 57 -7.91 13.89 -13.28
N ALA A 58 -7.03 12.96 -12.91
CA ALA A 58 -7.41 11.60 -12.53
C ALA A 58 -8.36 11.57 -11.32
N LEU A 59 -8.09 12.40 -10.30
CA LEU A 59 -8.97 12.52 -9.13
C LEU A 59 -10.34 13.09 -9.50
N ARG A 60 -10.39 14.11 -10.37
CA ARG A 60 -11.67 14.68 -10.85
C ARG A 60 -12.49 13.65 -11.63
N GLU A 61 -11.84 12.86 -12.48
CA GLU A 61 -12.49 11.80 -13.24
C GLU A 61 -13.07 10.72 -12.32
N ALA A 62 -12.29 10.29 -11.32
CA ALA A 62 -12.75 9.32 -10.32
C ALA A 62 -13.94 9.84 -9.51
N ILE A 63 -13.93 11.09 -9.08
CA ILE A 63 -15.07 11.72 -8.37
C ILE A 63 -16.29 11.76 -9.28
N ALA A 64 -16.15 12.23 -10.53
CA ALA A 64 -17.26 12.29 -11.48
C ALA A 64 -17.87 10.91 -11.75
N ALA A 65 -17.04 9.86 -11.82
CA ALA A 65 -17.51 8.49 -11.94
C ALA A 65 -18.30 8.02 -10.70
N LEU A 66 -17.86 8.39 -9.49
CA LEU A 66 -18.55 8.05 -8.25
C LEU A 66 -19.88 8.82 -8.08
N GLU A 67 -19.93 10.10 -8.48
CA GLU A 67 -21.15 10.91 -8.45
C GLU A 67 -22.23 10.37 -9.41
N GLY A 68 -21.82 9.69 -10.49
CA GLY A 68 -22.72 9.03 -11.41
C GLY A 68 -23.35 7.74 -10.86
N ILE A 69 -22.90 7.22 -9.71
CA ILE A 69 -23.46 6.01 -9.11
C ILE A 69 -24.85 6.34 -8.54
N PRO A 70 -25.92 5.68 -9.03
CA PRO A 70 -27.25 5.87 -8.46
C PRO A 70 -27.23 5.56 -6.97
N SER A 71 -27.79 6.47 -6.16
CA SER A 71 -28.02 6.24 -4.74
C SER A 71 -29.17 5.23 -4.57
N ASP A 72 -28.87 3.96 -4.81
CA ASP A 72 -29.81 2.86 -4.60
C ASP A 72 -29.71 2.39 -3.13
N PRO A 73 -30.81 2.46 -2.36
CA PRO A 73 -30.88 1.92 -1.00
C PRO A 73 -30.40 0.46 -0.90
N GLY A 74 -30.52 -0.32 -1.98
CA GLY A 74 -30.09 -1.71 -2.08
C GLY A 74 -28.58 -1.90 -1.86
N PHE A 75 -27.71 -0.98 -2.28
CA PHE A 75 -26.25 -1.12 -2.07
C PHE A 75 -25.89 -1.07 -0.57
N SER A 76 -26.61 -0.27 0.21
CA SER A 76 -26.41 -0.16 1.67
C SER A 76 -26.85 -1.42 2.43
N LEU A 77 -27.58 -2.31 1.75
CA LEU A 77 -28.14 -3.55 2.29
C LEU A 77 -27.31 -4.79 1.89
N ILE A 78 -26.33 -4.68 0.99
CA ILE A 78 -25.45 -5.80 0.62
C ILE A 78 -24.73 -6.32 1.89
N GLY A 79 -24.92 -7.62 2.20
CA GLY A 79 -24.38 -8.27 3.40
C GLY A 79 -25.18 -8.03 4.69
N ARG A 80 -26.23 -7.20 4.67
CA ARG A 80 -27.15 -6.94 5.80
C ARG A 80 -28.54 -7.54 5.62
N VAL A 81 -28.90 -7.96 4.40
CA VAL A 81 -30.13 -8.71 4.16
C VAL A 81 -29.93 -10.14 4.67
N GLU A 82 -30.85 -10.62 5.51
CA GLU A 82 -30.89 -12.02 5.90
C GLU A 82 -30.97 -12.89 4.65
N ARG A 83 -30.08 -13.88 4.56
CA ARG A 83 -30.13 -14.86 3.47
C ARG A 83 -31.52 -15.52 3.50
N PRO A 84 -32.26 -15.54 2.37
CA PRO A 84 -33.52 -16.27 2.30
C PRO A 84 -33.30 -17.73 2.72
N ALA A 85 -34.08 -18.21 3.68
CA ALA A 85 -33.89 -19.53 4.31
C ALA A 85 -34.06 -20.71 3.34
N ASP A 86 -34.66 -20.46 2.18
CA ASP A 86 -34.86 -21.39 1.07
C ASP A 86 -33.64 -21.50 0.14
N VAL A 87 -32.68 -20.57 0.22
CA VAL A 87 -31.43 -20.63 -0.54
C VAL A 87 -30.42 -21.54 0.19
N GLN A 88 -30.55 -22.84 -0.07
CA GLN A 88 -29.54 -23.82 0.34
C GLN A 88 -28.34 -23.73 -0.59
N THR A 89 -27.35 -22.91 -0.23
CA THR A 89 -26.01 -23.02 -0.83
C THR A 89 -25.27 -24.12 -0.07
N PRO A 90 -24.93 -25.26 -0.71
CA PRO A 90 -24.14 -26.29 -0.04
C PRO A 90 -22.80 -25.68 0.43
N PRO A 91 -22.18 -26.15 1.52
CA PRO A 91 -20.81 -25.77 1.84
C PRO A 91 -19.89 -26.03 0.64
N LEU A 92 -18.84 -25.23 0.44
CA LEU A 92 -17.90 -25.38 -0.69
C LEU A 92 -17.35 -26.82 -0.79
N GLU A 93 -17.18 -27.48 0.35
CA GLU A 93 -16.76 -28.88 0.50
C GLU A 93 -17.79 -29.90 -0.04
N ALA A 94 -19.08 -29.56 -0.01
CA ALA A 94 -20.17 -30.41 -0.49
C ALA A 94 -20.52 -30.17 -1.98
N GLN A 95 -20.01 -29.09 -2.58
CA GLN A 95 -20.29 -28.73 -3.97
C GLN A 95 -19.43 -29.50 -4.98
N GLY A 96 -18.42 -30.22 -4.50
CA GLY A 96 -17.44 -30.91 -5.35
C GLY A 96 -16.56 -29.93 -6.14
N PRO A 97 -15.56 -30.44 -6.88
CA PRO A 97 -14.69 -29.61 -7.69
C PRO A 97 -15.51 -28.89 -8.76
N THR A 98 -15.31 -27.58 -8.85
CA THR A 98 -15.89 -26.73 -9.89
C THR A 98 -15.40 -27.17 -11.28
N GLU A 99 -16.03 -26.65 -12.32
CA GLU A 99 -15.58 -26.90 -13.70
C GLU A 99 -14.14 -26.41 -13.92
N LEU A 100 -13.79 -25.27 -13.33
CA LEU A 100 -12.44 -24.73 -13.33
C LEU A 100 -11.45 -25.65 -12.60
N ASP A 101 -11.84 -26.19 -11.44
CA ASP A 101 -11.00 -27.14 -10.70
C ASP A 101 -10.72 -28.39 -11.53
N ARG A 102 -11.74 -28.92 -12.23
CA ARG A 102 -11.59 -30.09 -13.12
C ARG A 102 -10.72 -29.79 -14.33
N GLU A 103 -10.82 -28.59 -14.90
CA GLU A 103 -9.99 -28.16 -16.01
C GLU A 103 -8.53 -28.05 -15.59
N LEU A 104 -8.26 -27.44 -14.43
CA LEU A 104 -6.92 -27.33 -13.85
C LEU A 104 -6.32 -28.73 -13.55
N LEU A 105 -7.09 -29.63 -12.95
CA LEU A 105 -6.67 -31.01 -12.68
C LEU A 105 -6.30 -31.76 -13.97
N ARG A 106 -7.04 -31.55 -15.07
CA ARG A 106 -6.71 -32.12 -16.39
C ARG A 106 -5.42 -31.52 -16.96
N ALA A 107 -5.27 -30.20 -16.88
CA ALA A 107 -4.09 -29.51 -17.37
C ALA A 107 -2.81 -29.96 -16.65
N PHE A 108 -2.85 -30.07 -15.31
CA PHE A 108 -1.72 -30.57 -14.52
C PHE A 108 -1.46 -32.07 -14.71
N GLY A 109 -2.50 -32.88 -14.88
CA GLY A 109 -2.36 -34.31 -15.18
C GLY A 109 -1.71 -34.60 -16.53
N GLN A 110 -2.03 -33.80 -17.56
CA GLN A 110 -1.41 -33.91 -18.88
C GLN A 110 0.08 -33.52 -18.87
N ALA A 111 0.48 -32.55 -18.03
CA ALA A 111 1.88 -32.16 -17.87
C ALA A 111 2.75 -33.27 -17.22
N ALA A 112 2.16 -34.11 -16.36
CA ALA A 112 2.87 -35.22 -15.71
C ALA A 112 3.03 -36.47 -16.61
N GLY A 113 2.14 -36.66 -17.59
CA GLY A 113 2.17 -37.79 -18.54
C GLY A 113 3.09 -37.60 -19.75
N ALA A 114 3.60 -36.39 -19.99
CA ALA A 114 4.43 -36.07 -21.17
C ALA A 114 5.94 -36.33 -20.99
N LYS A 115 6.35 -37.04 -19.92
CA LYS A 115 7.75 -37.45 -19.64
C LYS A 115 7.92 -38.97 -19.48
N GLY A 116 7.21 -39.77 -20.29
CA GLY A 116 7.42 -41.21 -20.44
C GLY A 116 7.89 -41.54 -21.84
#